data_AF-A0A7V3KEY1-F1
#
_entry.id   AF-A0A7V3KEY1-F1
#
_cell.length_a   1.000
_cell.length_b   1.000
_cell.length_c   1.000
_cell.angle_alpha   90.00
_cell.angle_beta   90.00
_cell.angle_gamma   90.00
#
_symmetry.space_group_name_H-M   'P 1'
#
loop_
_entity.id
_entity.type
_entity.pdbx_description
1 polymer ?
#
loop_
_entity_poly.entity_id
_entity_poly.type
_entity_poly.pdbx_seq_one_letter_code
_entity_poly.pdbx_strand_id
1 'polypeptide(L)' 'MGQIDLLQFSALKKLEYYQEGESEKHLRDIASMFRCSGNKIDMNLIDEWAGKLGLAETWKDFQEKYRIKLSKK' A
#
# COMPACT_ATOMS: atom_id res chain seq x y z
N MET A 1 15.95 -9.36 -4.15
CA MET A 1 15.22 -8.11 -3.86
C MET A 1 14.41 -7.77 -5.10
N GLY A 2 13.08 -7.82 -5.01
CA GLY A 2 12.23 -7.37 -6.12
C GLY A 2 12.27 -5.85 -6.23
N GLN A 3 12.30 -5.34 -7.45
CA GLN A 3 12.20 -3.91 -7.70
C GLN A 3 10.73 -3.49 -7.59
N ILE A 4 10.44 -2.44 -6.82
CA ILE A 4 9.11 -1.81 -6.81
C ILE A 4 8.91 -1.01 -8.10
N ASP A 5 7.72 -1.11 -8.67
CA ASP A 5 7.33 -0.28 -9.82
C ASP A 5 6.81 1.10 -9.40
N LEU A 6 6.52 1.95 -10.39
CA LEU A 6 6.00 3.31 -10.15
C LEU A 6 4.63 3.32 -9.44
N LEU A 7 3.79 2.30 -9.66
CA LEU A 7 2.48 2.21 -9.01
C LEU A 7 2.64 1.85 -7.53
N GLN A 8 3.48 0.87 -7.23
CA GLN A 8 3.80 0.44 -5.86
C GLN A 8 4.48 1.57 -5.08
N PHE A 9 5.43 2.27 -5.71
CA PHE A 9 6.06 3.45 -5.10
C PHE A 9 5.04 4.55 -4.80
N SER A 10 4.12 4.83 -5.73
CA SER A 10 3.07 5.83 -5.49
C SER A 10 2.12 5.46 -4.36
N ALA A 11 1.88 4.17 -4.13
CA ALA A 11 1.07 3.68 -3.01
C ALA A 11 1.78 3.93 -1.68
N LEU A 12 3.07 3.58 -1.58
CA LEU A 12 3.89 3.82 -0.39
C LEU A 12 3.96 5.31 -0.04
N LYS A 13 4.14 6.18 -1.04
CA LYS A 13 4.13 7.62 -0.82
C LYS A 13 2.79 8.10 -0.25
N LYS A 14 1.67 7.63 -0.78
CA LYS A 14 0.36 8.03 -0.24
C LYS A 14 0.12 7.48 1.17
N LEU A 15 0.68 6.33 1.53
CA LEU A 15 0.65 5.81 2.91
C LEU A 15 1.48 6.68 3.87
N GLU A 16 2.67 7.10 3.43
CA GLU A 16 3.53 8.05 4.15
C GLU A 16 2.79 9.37 4.41
N TYR A 17 2.18 9.96 3.37
CA TYR A 17 1.34 11.16 3.52
C TYR A 17 0.16 10.93 4.48
N TYR A 18 -0.50 9.78 4.42
CA TYR A 18 -1.60 9.47 5.33
C TYR A 18 -1.15 9.35 6.80
N GLN A 19 0.05 8.79 7.05
CA GLN A 19 0.64 8.72 8.39
C GLN A 19 0.89 10.12 8.98
N GLU A 20 1.22 11.11 8.15
CA GLU A 20 1.41 12.50 8.56
C GLU A 20 0.11 13.24 8.93
N GLY A 21 -1.05 12.59 8.82
CA GLY A 21 -2.36 13.12 9.28
C GLY A 21 -3.25 13.70 8.19
N GLU A 22 -2.92 13.47 6.92
CA GLU A 22 -3.70 13.91 5.76
C GLU A 22 -4.98 13.08 5.51
N SER A 23 -5.87 13.58 4.65
CA SER A 23 -7.25 13.09 4.49
C SER A 23 -7.35 11.63 4.01
N GLU A 24 -8.29 10.86 4.61
CA GLU A 24 -8.65 9.49 4.18
C GLU A 24 -9.07 9.36 2.70
N LYS A 25 -9.32 10.48 2.00
CA LYS A 25 -9.57 10.48 0.55
C LYS A 25 -8.45 9.79 -0.23
N HIS A 26 -7.20 9.93 0.20
CA HIS A 26 -6.06 9.30 -0.48
C HIS A 26 -6.06 7.78 -0.36
N LEU A 27 -6.54 7.22 0.75
CA LEU A 27 -6.64 5.77 0.91
C LEU A 27 -7.64 5.17 -0.08
N ARG A 28 -8.77 5.84 -0.36
CA ARG A 28 -9.72 5.39 -1.39
C ARG A 28 -9.10 5.38 -2.78
N ASP A 29 -8.23 6.33 -3.08
CA ASP A 29 -7.51 6.37 -4.36
C ASP A 29 -6.51 5.22 -4.46
N ILE A 30 -5.77 4.91 -3.38
CA ILE A 30 -4.87 3.74 -3.34
C ILE A 30 -5.67 2.45 -3.56
N ALA A 31 -6.79 2.29 -2.85
CA ALA A 31 -7.63 1.10 -2.97
C ALA A 31 -8.23 0.94 -4.38
N SER A 32 -8.69 2.04 -4.98
CA SER A 32 -9.20 2.05 -6.36
C SER A 32 -8.08 1.73 -7.36
N MET A 33 -6.89 2.28 -7.16
CA MET A 33 -5.69 1.99 -7.95
C MET A 33 -5.31 0.51 -7.86
N PHE A 34 -5.36 -0.09 -6.66
CA PHE A 34 -5.09 -1.51 -6.47
C PHE A 34 -6.11 -2.38 -7.19
N ARG A 35 -7.39 -2.03 -7.09
CA ARG A 35 -8.47 -2.76 -7.75
C ARG A 35 -8.37 -2.70 -9.28
N CYS A 36 -8.00 -1.54 -9.84
CA CYS A 36 -7.79 -1.37 -11.28
C CYS A 36 -6.51 -2.04 -11.79
N SER A 37 -5.46 -2.09 -10.96
CA SER A 37 -4.16 -2.64 -11.36
C SER A 37 -4.12 -4.18 -11.28
N GLY A 38 -5.07 -4.80 -10.56
CA GLY A 38 -5.19 -6.26 -10.46
C GLY A 38 -3.91 -6.92 -9.97
N ASN A 39 -3.46 -7.99 -10.65
CA ASN A 39 -2.25 -8.75 -10.31
C ASN A 39 -0.92 -8.05 -10.61
N LYS A 40 -0.92 -6.79 -11.10
CA LYS A 40 0.33 -6.05 -11.33
C LYS A 40 0.98 -5.57 -10.03
N ILE A 41 0.19 -5.45 -8.96
CA ILE A 41 0.69 -4.96 -7.68
C ILE A 41 1.03 -6.13 -6.79
N ASP A 42 2.31 -6.24 -6.43
CA ASP A 42 2.79 -7.22 -5.47
C ASP A 42 2.63 -6.66 -4.05
N MET A 43 1.62 -7.15 -3.35
CA MET A 43 1.34 -6.74 -1.98
C MET A 43 2.45 -7.16 -1.01
N ASN A 44 3.20 -8.23 -1.31
CA ASN A 44 4.31 -8.68 -0.47
C ASN A 44 5.49 -7.71 -0.58
N LEU A 45 5.73 -7.14 -1.77
CA LEU A 45 6.73 -6.08 -1.93
C LEU A 45 6.31 -4.81 -1.17
N ILE A 46 5.05 -4.40 -1.29
CA ILE A 46 4.56 -3.23 -0.54
C ILE A 46 4.71 -3.44 0.97
N ASP A 47 4.40 -4.64 1.46
CA ASP A 47 4.56 -5.00 2.88
C ASP A 47 6.02 -4.91 3.36
N GLU A 48 6.97 -5.46 2.59
CA GLU A 48 8.40 -5.40 2.90
C GLU A 48 8.91 -3.94 2.93
N TRP A 49 8.49 -3.13 1.96
CA TRP A 49 8.91 -1.73 1.88
C TRP A 49 8.21 -0.83 2.91
N ALA A 50 6.93 -1.09 3.21
CA ALA A 50 6.22 -0.41 4.30
C ALA A 50 6.93 -0.66 5.64
N GLY A 51 7.38 -1.89 5.89
CA GLY A 51 8.22 -2.22 7.05
C GLY A 51 9.52 -1.42 7.10
N LYS A 52 10.23 -1.33 5.98
CA LYS A 52 11.49 -0.56 5.87
C LYS A 52 11.31 0.95 6.07
N LEU A 53 10.17 1.50 5.67
CA LEU A 53 9.85 2.92 5.76
C LEU A 53 9.19 3.32 7.09
N GLY A 54 8.92 2.37 7.99
CA GLY A 54 8.21 2.64 9.24
C GLY A 54 6.69 2.82 9.08
N LEU A 55 6.14 2.41 7.95
CA LEU A 55 4.72 2.50 7.58
C LEU A 55 3.92 1.23 7.90
N ALA A 56 4.52 0.27 8.61
CA ALA A 56 3.93 -1.05 8.83
C ALA A 56 2.56 -0.99 9.52
N GLU A 57 2.38 -0.14 10.52
CA GLU A 57 1.10 0.02 11.23
C GLU A 57 0.04 0.64 10.30
N THR A 58 0.37 1.73 9.63
CA THR A 58 -0.50 2.39 8.65
C THR A 58 -0.92 1.47 7.51
N TRP A 59 0.01 0.64 7.03
CA TRP A 59 -0.25 -0.35 6.00
C TRP A 59 -1.16 -1.47 6.50
N LYS A 60 -0.98 -1.93 7.74
CA LYS A 60 -1.86 -2.93 8.37
C LYS A 60 -3.29 -2.40 8.56
N ASP A 61 -3.44 -1.16 9.04
CA ASP A 61 -4.74 -0.50 9.17
C ASP A 61 -5.44 -0.38 7.80
N PHE A 62 -4.67 -0.04 6.77
CA PHE A 62 -5.16 0.00 5.39
C PHE A 62 -5.63 -1.39 4.90
N GLN A 63 -4.82 -2.43 5.12
CA GLN A 63 -5.17 -3.80 4.76
C GLN A 63 -6.47 -4.24 5.43
N GLU A 64 -6.64 -3.96 6.72
CA GLU A 64 -7.83 -4.29 7.48
C GLU A 64 -9.06 -3.53 6.97
N LYS A 65 -8.92 -2.21 6.77
CA LYS A 65 -10.00 -1.33 6.28
C LYS A 65 -10.51 -1.73 4.90
N TYR A 66 -9.63 -2.14 4.00
CA TYR A 66 -9.99 -2.52 2.63
C TYR A 66 -10.08 -4.05 2.41
N ARG A 67 -9.91 -4.85 3.47
CA ARG A 67 -9.86 -6.32 3.42
C ARG A 67 -8.91 -6.83 2.33
N ILE A 68 -7.78 -6.15 2.13
CA ILE A 68 -6.73 -6.58 1.19
C ILE A 68 -6.06 -7.81 1.80
N LYS A 69 -6.04 -8.92 1.05
CA LYS A 69 -5.28 -10.11 1.45
C LYS A 69 -3.92 -10.08 0.76
N LEU A 70 -2.86 -10.25 1.53
CA LEU A 70 -1.56 -10.61 0.98
C LEU A 70 -1.73 -11.88 0.16
N SER A 71 -1.15 -11.91 -1.04
CA SER A 71 -1.11 -13.14 -1.83
C SER A 71 -0.25 -14.13 -1.06
N LYS A 72 -0.91 -15.08 -0.38
CA LYS A 72 -0.24 -16.21 0.26
C LYS A 72 0.56 -16.90 -0.84
N LYS A 73 1.88 -16.83 -0.70
CA LYS A 73 2.82 -17.59 -1.51
C LYS A 73 2.56 -19.08 -1.37
#